data_AF-A0A0M9FYC3-F1
#
_entry.id   AF-A0A0M9FYC3-F1
#
_cell.length_a   1.000
_cell.length_b   1.000
_cell.length_c   1.000
_cell.angle_alpha   90.00
_cell.angle_beta   90.00
_cell.angle_gamma   90.00
#
_symmetry.space_group_name_H-M   'P 1'
#
loop_
_entity.id
_entity.type
_entity.pdbx_description
1 polymer ?
#
loop_
_entity_poly.entity_id
_entity_poly.type
_entity_poly.pdbx_seq_one_letter_code
_entity_poly.pdbx_strand_id
1 'polypeptide(L)'
;MYRSLSISAPVIGASAMHRTPSRATFLLASAAGSALRTSARGLSVRTEDFFSKEAVSHARRVSWAPHTTEKKVGAFAKLARSNFNDPVPESFHNEPYFEEEIEAYRAHHRPDVYIYKYNVSPTHLSLRE
;
A
#
# COMPACT_ATOMS: atom_id res chain seq x y z
N MET A 1 -0.29 -62.20 17.61
CA MET A 1 0.14 -60.99 18.34
C MET A 1 0.07 -59.83 17.34
N TYR A 2 -0.71 -58.76 17.41
CA TYR A 2 -1.45 -58.04 18.46
C TYR A 2 -2.76 -57.43 17.89
N ARG A 3 -3.70 -57.13 18.80
CA ARG A 3 -5.03 -56.49 18.65
C ARG A 3 -4.95 -54.96 18.52
N SER A 4 -5.98 -54.33 17.92
CA SER A 4 -6.87 -53.32 18.57
C SER A 4 -7.88 -52.79 17.53
N LEU A 5 -9.20 -52.96 17.68
CA LEU A 5 -10.20 -52.36 18.60
C LEU A 5 -10.61 -50.93 18.24
N SER A 6 -11.78 -50.84 17.61
CA SER A 6 -12.64 -49.66 17.45
C SER A 6 -13.16 -49.14 18.78
N ILE A 7 -13.23 -47.82 18.96
CA ILE A 7 -13.99 -47.18 20.05
C ILE A 7 -14.77 -45.99 19.50
N SER A 8 -16.07 -46.01 19.78
CA SER A 8 -17.10 -45.02 19.47
C SER A 8 -17.39 -44.10 20.67
N ALA A 9 -17.59 -42.80 20.38
CA ALA A 9 -18.43 -41.81 21.10
C ALA A 9 -18.02 -41.45 22.57
N PRO A 10 -18.50 -40.36 23.22
CA PRO A 10 -19.88 -39.85 23.16
C PRO A 10 -20.10 -38.33 23.03
N VAL A 11 -21.30 -38.01 22.56
CA VAL A 11 -22.01 -36.73 22.66
C VAL A 11 -22.42 -36.50 24.13
N ILE A 12 -22.21 -35.29 24.66
CA ILE A 12 -22.79 -34.86 25.95
C ILE A 12 -23.67 -33.63 25.68
N GLY A 13 -24.96 -33.80 25.94
CA GLY A 13 -25.99 -32.77 25.94
C GLY A 13 -26.19 -32.11 27.32
N ALA A 14 -27.00 -31.05 27.28
CA ALA A 14 -27.34 -30.07 28.32
C ALA A 14 -27.80 -30.61 29.69
N SER A 15 -27.64 -29.81 30.76
CA SER A 15 -28.72 -28.99 31.36
C SER A 15 -28.42 -28.48 32.79
N ALA A 16 -28.87 -27.24 33.05
CA ALA A 16 -29.40 -26.62 34.28
C ALA A 16 -28.64 -26.67 35.64
N MET A 17 -28.52 -25.50 36.29
CA MET A 17 -29.20 -25.23 37.58
C MET A 17 -28.98 -23.79 38.09
N HIS A 18 -30.08 -23.11 38.39
CA HIS A 18 -30.17 -21.87 39.15
C HIS A 18 -29.63 -22.04 40.58
N ARG A 19 -28.82 -21.09 41.05
CA ARG A 19 -28.71 -20.72 42.47
C ARG A 19 -28.44 -19.21 42.62
N THR A 20 -29.46 -18.47 43.04
CA THR A 20 -29.32 -17.22 43.78
C THR A 20 -29.06 -17.53 45.25
N PRO A 21 -28.33 -16.66 45.99
CA PRO A 21 -29.05 -15.86 46.96
C PRO A 21 -28.52 -14.43 47.16
N SER A 22 -29.50 -13.54 47.40
CA SER A 22 -29.55 -12.54 48.48
C SER A 22 -28.53 -11.39 48.54
N ARG A 23 -29.04 -10.21 48.18
CA ARG A 23 -28.98 -8.94 48.94
C ARG A 23 -27.76 -8.76 49.86
N ALA A 24 -26.76 -8.03 49.35
CA ALA A 24 -25.83 -7.25 50.16
C ALA A 24 -25.77 -5.83 49.61
N THR A 25 -26.54 -4.95 50.27
CA THR A 25 -26.24 -3.55 50.58
C THR A 25 -25.12 -2.86 49.78
N PHE A 26 -25.57 -1.97 48.90
CA PHE A 26 -24.89 -0.73 48.52
C PHE A 26 -24.25 -0.04 49.73
N LEU A 27 -22.93 0.16 49.72
CA LEU A 27 -22.28 1.33 50.33
C LEU A 27 -20.94 1.61 49.61
N LEU A 28 -20.93 2.74 48.88
CA LEU A 28 -19.87 3.74 48.79
C LEU A 28 -18.40 3.27 48.85
N ALA A 29 -17.68 3.39 47.75
CA ALA A 29 -16.54 4.31 47.60
C ALA A 29 -15.79 4.06 46.28
N SER A 30 -15.16 5.12 45.79
CA SER A 30 -14.01 5.07 44.89
C SER A 30 -14.30 4.70 43.44
N ALA A 31 -14.62 5.72 42.66
CA ALA A 31 -13.58 6.42 41.89
C ALA A 31 -14.31 7.19 40.80
N ALA A 32 -14.20 8.51 40.84
CA ALA A 32 -14.23 9.32 39.64
C ALA A 32 -12.99 8.96 38.80
N GLY A 33 -12.92 7.72 38.32
CA GLY A 33 -12.15 7.39 37.14
C GLY A 33 -12.91 8.05 36.03
N SER A 34 -12.55 9.30 35.74
CA SER A 34 -12.82 9.93 34.46
C SER A 34 -12.55 8.86 33.43
N ALA A 35 -13.63 8.29 32.90
CA ALA A 35 -13.55 7.40 31.79
C ALA A 35 -13.17 8.31 30.63
N LEU A 36 -11.88 8.63 30.55
CA LEU A 36 -11.14 8.64 29.31
C LEU A 36 -11.32 7.24 28.73
N ARG A 37 -12.53 6.98 28.24
CA ARG A 37 -12.78 6.16 27.08
C ARG A 37 -11.97 6.87 26.01
N THR A 38 -10.67 6.59 25.98
CA THR A 38 -9.98 6.53 24.72
C THR A 38 -10.87 5.61 23.91
N SER A 39 -11.63 6.22 23.01
CA SER A 39 -12.31 5.48 21.96
C SER A 39 -11.16 4.88 21.16
N ALA A 40 -10.61 3.77 21.65
CA ALA A 40 -9.79 2.85 20.90
C ALA A 40 -10.75 2.30 19.85
N ARG A 41 -10.92 3.08 18.77
CA ARG A 41 -11.57 2.60 17.56
C ARG A 41 -10.75 1.39 17.17
N GLY A 42 -11.30 0.20 17.37
CA GLY A 42 -10.63 -1.04 16.99
C GLY A 42 -10.35 -0.97 15.49
N LEU A 43 -9.09 -0.82 15.13
CA LEU A 43 -8.67 -1.01 13.75
C LEU A 43 -8.73 -2.52 13.47
N SER A 44 -9.42 -2.90 12.40
CA SER A 44 -9.43 -4.27 11.92
C SER A 44 -8.25 -4.50 10.97
N VAL A 45 -7.84 -5.76 10.80
CA VAL A 45 -6.87 -6.14 9.77
C VAL A 45 -7.41 -5.75 8.39
N ARG A 46 -6.60 -5.06 7.57
CA ARG A 46 -6.96 -4.63 6.21
C ARG A 46 -6.06 -5.34 5.20
N THR A 47 -6.64 -5.71 4.06
CA THR A 47 -5.90 -6.40 3.00
C THR A 47 -4.83 -5.53 2.34
N GLU A 48 -4.98 -4.21 2.43
CA GLU A 48 -4.00 -3.25 1.96
C GLU A 48 -2.67 -3.32 2.71
N ASP A 49 -2.66 -3.80 3.95
CA ASP A 49 -1.46 -3.92 4.78
C ASP A 49 -0.67 -5.20 4.48
N PHE A 50 -1.26 -6.17 3.76
CA PHE A 50 -0.60 -7.43 3.42
C PHE A 50 0.41 -7.30 2.28
N PHE A 51 0.15 -6.41 1.32
CA PHE A 51 0.93 -6.32 0.09
C PHE A 51 1.51 -4.92 -0.08
N SER A 52 2.84 -4.84 -0.06
CA SER A 52 3.54 -3.59 -0.31
C SER A 52 3.44 -3.17 -1.78
N LYS A 53 3.32 -1.86 -2.00
CA LYS A 53 3.27 -1.25 -3.34
C LYS A 53 4.66 -0.74 -3.73
N GLU A 54 4.90 -0.65 -5.04
CA GLU A 54 6.14 -0.08 -5.56
C GLU A 54 6.21 1.45 -5.31
N ALA A 55 7.35 1.92 -4.79
CA ALA A 55 7.61 3.32 -4.52
C ALA A 55 8.23 4.03 -5.73
N VAL A 56 7.46 4.19 -6.82
CA VAL A 56 7.89 4.93 -8.02
C VAL A 56 7.46 6.39 -7.93
N SER A 57 8.37 7.32 -8.26
CA SER A 57 8.08 8.75 -8.32
C SER A 57 7.05 9.07 -9.41
N HIS A 58 6.35 10.19 -9.26
CA HIS A 58 5.32 10.61 -10.22
C HIS A 58 5.86 10.74 -11.65
N ALA A 59 7.03 11.38 -11.82
CA ALA A 59 7.65 11.59 -13.13
C ALA A 59 8.07 10.28 -13.83
N ARG A 60 8.44 9.24 -13.06
CA ARG A 60 8.81 7.91 -13.63
C ARG A 60 7.61 6.99 -13.84
N ARG A 61 6.44 7.37 -13.30
CA ARG A 61 5.21 6.59 -13.37
C ARG A 61 4.55 6.77 -14.72
N VAL A 62 4.14 5.68 -15.36
CA VAL A 62 3.50 5.72 -16.69
C VAL A 62 2.07 6.25 -16.57
N SER A 63 1.31 5.80 -15.56
CA SER A 63 -0.03 6.31 -15.30
C SER A 63 -0.48 6.03 -13.86
N TRP A 64 -1.56 6.69 -13.43
CA TRP A 64 -2.21 6.44 -12.14
C TRP A 64 -3.35 5.40 -12.21
N ALA A 65 -3.50 4.71 -13.35
CA ALA A 65 -4.47 3.65 -13.47
C ALA A 65 -4.16 2.49 -12.51
N PRO A 66 -5.19 1.86 -11.89
CA PRO A 66 -4.99 0.73 -10.97
C PRO A 66 -4.34 -0.49 -11.63
N HIS A 67 -4.39 -0.58 -12.96
CA HIS A 67 -3.79 -1.68 -13.72
C HIS A 67 -2.29 -1.48 -14.01
N THR A 68 -1.76 -0.27 -13.78
CA THR A 68 -0.34 0.06 -14.01
C THR A 68 0.36 0.50 -12.72
N THR A 69 -0.25 0.28 -11.55
CA THR A 69 0.35 0.60 -10.25
C THR A 69 1.39 -0.40 -9.80
N GLU A 70 1.33 -1.61 -10.33
CA GLU A 70 2.26 -2.70 -10.03
C GLU A 70 3.58 -2.60 -10.81
N LYS A 71 4.59 -3.34 -10.34
CA LYS A 71 5.95 -3.35 -10.92
C LYS A 71 5.95 -3.62 -12.42
N LYS A 72 6.70 -2.82 -13.19
CA LYS A 72 6.85 -2.99 -14.66
C LYS A 72 7.35 -4.40 -15.04
N VAL A 73 8.28 -4.96 -14.25
CA VAL A 73 8.85 -6.30 -14.45
C VAL A 73 7.80 -7.41 -14.29
N GLY A 74 6.70 -7.15 -13.56
CA GLY A 74 5.62 -8.13 -13.35
C GLY A 74 4.95 -8.59 -14.64
N ALA A 75 4.88 -7.74 -15.67
CA ALA A 75 4.35 -8.12 -16.98
C ALA A 75 5.26 -9.17 -17.66
N PHE A 76 6.58 -8.99 -17.58
CA PHE A 76 7.56 -9.95 -18.12
C PHE A 76 7.62 -11.23 -17.30
N ALA A 77 7.57 -11.15 -15.97
CA ALA A 77 7.48 -12.30 -15.08
C ALA A 77 6.25 -13.17 -15.41
N LYS A 78 5.09 -12.53 -15.59
CA LYS A 78 3.86 -13.20 -16.00
C LYS A 78 3.99 -13.88 -17.36
N LEU A 79 4.60 -13.21 -18.34
CA LEU A 79 4.84 -13.76 -19.67
C LEU A 79 5.78 -14.99 -19.62
N ALA A 80 6.86 -14.90 -18.84
CA ALA A 80 7.83 -15.96 -18.64
C ALA A 80 7.31 -17.10 -17.74
N ARG A 81 6.20 -16.88 -17.02
CA ARG A 81 5.67 -17.79 -15.99
C ARG A 81 6.71 -18.14 -14.92
N SER A 82 7.59 -17.19 -14.59
CA SER A 82 8.66 -17.33 -13.62
C SER A 82 8.68 -16.14 -12.67
N ASN A 83 9.27 -16.33 -11.49
CA ASN A 83 9.45 -15.27 -10.51
C ASN A 83 10.88 -14.71 -10.63
N PHE A 84 11.01 -13.40 -10.76
CA PHE A 84 12.29 -12.69 -10.71
C PHE A 84 12.48 -12.08 -9.32
N ASN A 85 13.59 -12.45 -8.66
CA ASN A 85 13.93 -12.00 -7.31
C ASN A 85 15.25 -11.23 -7.31
N ASP A 86 15.39 -10.25 -8.20
CA ASP A 86 16.59 -9.42 -8.25
C ASP A 86 16.62 -8.48 -7.02
N PRO A 87 17.64 -8.59 -6.15
CA PRO A 87 17.56 -8.06 -4.79
C PRO A 87 17.71 -6.54 -4.71
N VAL A 88 18.28 -5.86 -5.71
CA VAL A 88 18.42 -4.39 -5.68
C VAL A 88 18.34 -3.85 -7.11
N PRO A 89 17.26 -3.13 -7.49
CA PRO A 89 17.26 -2.36 -8.73
C PRO A 89 18.27 -1.21 -8.63
N GLU A 90 18.75 -0.72 -9.77
CA GLU A 90 19.72 0.36 -9.87
C GLU A 90 19.32 1.59 -9.03
N SER A 91 20.21 2.03 -8.15
CA SER A 91 20.03 3.22 -7.34
C SER A 91 20.29 4.48 -8.15
N PHE A 92 19.64 5.59 -7.79
CA PHE A 92 20.03 6.89 -8.32
C PHE A 92 21.50 7.19 -7.98
N HIS A 93 22.19 7.87 -8.89
CA HIS A 93 23.52 8.39 -8.63
C HIS A 93 23.48 9.42 -7.49
N ASN A 94 24.63 9.70 -6.88
CA ASN A 94 24.75 10.70 -5.80
C ASN A 94 24.28 12.09 -6.26
N GLU A 95 24.47 12.41 -7.54
CA GLU A 95 24.06 13.67 -8.16
C GLU A 95 23.24 13.40 -9.43
N PRO A 96 21.93 13.11 -9.28
CA PRO A 96 21.08 12.72 -10.41
C PRO A 96 20.46 13.96 -11.07
N TYR A 97 21.23 14.64 -11.92
CA TYR A 97 20.73 15.73 -12.75
C TYR A 97 20.14 15.21 -14.06
N PHE A 98 18.96 15.72 -14.43
CA PHE A 98 18.29 15.43 -15.69
C PHE A 98 17.92 16.75 -16.35
N GLU A 99 18.06 16.83 -17.68
CA GLU A 99 17.59 17.97 -18.47
C GLU A 99 16.07 17.95 -18.61
N GLU A 100 15.48 19.11 -18.92
CA GLU A 100 14.04 19.22 -19.16
C GLU A 100 13.65 18.46 -20.43
N GLU A 101 12.80 17.44 -20.27
CA GLU A 101 12.22 16.72 -21.40
C GLU A 101 11.03 17.50 -21.97
N ILE A 102 10.96 17.60 -23.30
CA ILE A 102 9.84 18.21 -24.01
C ILE A 102 9.10 17.17 -24.85
N GLU A 103 7.88 17.49 -25.27
CA GLU A 103 7.07 16.58 -26.09
C GLU A 103 7.83 16.05 -27.30
N ALA A 104 7.70 14.73 -27.56
CA ALA A 104 8.49 14.01 -28.56
C ALA A 104 8.48 14.67 -29.95
N TYR A 105 7.32 15.18 -30.41
CA TYR A 105 7.24 15.87 -31.69
C TYR A 105 8.01 17.21 -31.68
N ARG A 106 7.83 17.99 -30.62
CA ARG A 106 8.43 19.33 -30.47
C ARG A 106 9.94 19.26 -30.26
N ALA A 107 10.47 18.18 -29.70
CA ALA A 107 11.91 17.93 -29.59
C ALA A 107 12.63 17.94 -30.94
N HIS A 108 11.99 17.44 -32.00
CA HIS A 108 12.61 17.30 -33.32
C HIS A 108 12.12 18.31 -34.36
N HIS A 109 10.98 18.97 -34.12
CA HIS A 109 10.36 19.89 -35.06
C HIS A 109 10.12 21.27 -34.45
N ARG A 110 11.01 21.71 -33.54
CA ARG A 110 10.92 23.05 -32.97
C ARG A 110 11.23 24.08 -34.08
N PRO A 111 10.28 24.98 -34.42
CA PRO A 111 10.54 25.98 -35.44
C PRO A 111 11.56 26.99 -34.92
N ASP A 112 12.47 27.45 -35.78
CA ASP A 112 13.46 28.47 -35.44
C ASP A 112 12.84 29.87 -35.51
N VAL A 113 11.93 30.16 -34.57
CA VAL A 113 11.28 31.47 -34.44
C VAL A 113 11.97 32.24 -33.32
N TYR A 114 12.40 33.46 -33.60
CA TYR A 114 13.02 34.34 -32.62
C TYR A 114 12.39 35.74 -32.62
N ILE A 115 12.35 36.37 -31.46
CA ILE A 115 11.89 37.74 -31.25
C ILE A 115 12.94 38.46 -30.40
N TYR A 116 13.52 39.53 -30.96
CA TYR A 116 14.63 40.27 -30.34
C TYR A 116 15.79 39.34 -29.94
N LYS A 117 15.96 39.04 -28.66
CA LYS A 117 17.03 38.20 -28.08
C LYS A 117 16.53 36.85 -27.53
N TYR A 118 15.35 36.40 -27.97
CA TYR A 118 14.74 35.19 -27.43
C TYR A 118 14.27 34.27 -28.56
N ASN A 119 14.56 32.99 -28.43
CA ASN A 119 13.89 31.92 -29.16
C ASN A 119 12.50 31.70 -28.56
N VAL A 120 11.49 31.68 -29.41
CA VAL A 120 10.09 31.57 -29.02
C VAL A 120 9.50 30.32 -29.68
N SER A 121 9.08 29.35 -28.86
CA SER A 121 8.20 28.28 -29.32
C SER A 121 6.85 28.39 -28.62
N PRO A 122 5.80 27.70 -29.12
CA PRO A 122 4.50 27.69 -28.46
C PRO A 122 4.52 27.18 -27.01
N THR A 123 5.59 26.54 -26.56
CA THR A 123 5.72 25.98 -25.22
C THR A 123 6.92 26.45 -24.42
N HIS A 124 7.97 26.97 -25.05
CA HIS A 124 9.22 27.31 -24.38
C HIS A 124 9.79 28.62 -24.88
N LEU A 125 10.41 29.36 -23.96
CA LEU A 125 11.24 30.53 -24.25
C LEU A 125 12.68 30.20 -23.91
N SER A 126 13.63 30.56 -24.77
CA SER A 126 15.06 30.47 -24.43
C SER A 126 15.81 31.69 -24.92
N LEU A 127 16.91 32.05 -24.24
CA LEU A 127 17.76 33.16 -24.64
C LEU A 127 18.48 32.82 -25.95
N ARG A 128 18.59 33.81 -26.85
CA ARG A 128 19.36 33.75 -28.09
C ARG A 128 20.23 34.99 -28.19
N GLU A 129 21.50 34.81 -28.53
CA GLU A 129 22.47 35.89 -28.73
C GLU A 129 22.14 36.75 -29.95
#